data_AF-A0A3C0EAD1-F1
#
_entry.id   AF-A0A3C0EAD1-F1
#
_cell.length_a   1.000
_cell.length_b   1.000
_cell.length_c   1.000
_cell.angle_alpha   90.00
_cell.angle_beta   90.00
_cell.angle_gamma   90.00
#
_symmetry.space_group_name_H-M   'P 1'
#
loop_
_entity.id
_entity.type
_entity.pdbx_description
1 polymer ?
#
loop_
_entity_poly.entity_id
_entity_poly.type
_entity_poly.pdbx_seq_one_letter_code
_entity_poly.pdbx_strand_id
1 'polypeptide(L)'
;LDDLLAQVDGLEVETSAGTRTLDTLDIEPRRFGKNILELFLEVISDPNVSFILLTLGGLGLVIELFNPGLIAPGVVGTICLLLAFLAAGNLPVNWAGVVFVLLAVVLAIIETQVLGFGILGVGSIISFVLGGLLLFSQFGDKSPTLPEVSVNLWLLGGMAAILGLVLLYVVRTIYRSRMATPESTGPALLGASGVVAIDLAPRGRVRFGDETWTAVSQDGTV
;
A
#
# COMPACT_ATOMS: atom_id res chain seq x y z
N LEU A 1 26.01 -34.19 3.48
CA LEU A 1 27.19 -33.66 2.77
C LEU A 1 28.21 -34.76 2.65
N ASP A 2 28.66 -35.32 3.77
CA ASP A 2 29.66 -36.39 3.82
C ASP A 2 29.25 -37.64 3.02
N ASP A 3 27.99 -38.07 3.14
CA ASP A 3 27.44 -39.17 2.34
C ASP A 3 27.42 -38.87 0.83
N LEU A 4 27.18 -37.61 0.46
CA LEU A 4 27.17 -37.19 -0.95
C LEU A 4 28.59 -37.14 -1.50
N LEU A 5 29.56 -36.63 -0.72
CA LEU A 5 30.99 -36.61 -1.06
C LEU A 5 31.56 -38.02 -1.22
N ALA A 6 31.10 -38.99 -0.42
CA ALA A 6 31.48 -40.39 -0.58
C ALA A 6 30.87 -41.03 -1.85
N GLN A 7 29.68 -40.60 -2.27
CA GLN A 7 29.00 -41.12 -3.45
C GLN A 7 29.53 -40.55 -4.77
N VAL A 8 30.06 -39.32 -4.78
CA VAL A 8 30.62 -38.70 -6.00
C VAL A 8 32.13 -38.93 -6.18
N ASP A 9 32.79 -39.52 -5.18
CA ASP A 9 34.19 -39.89 -5.27
C ASP A 9 34.43 -40.91 -6.39
N GLY A 10 35.49 -40.71 -7.18
CA GLY A 10 35.84 -41.58 -8.30
C GLY A 10 35.01 -41.40 -9.57
N LEU A 11 34.02 -40.49 -9.60
CA LEU A 11 33.27 -40.18 -10.82
C LEU A 11 34.12 -39.38 -11.80
N GLU A 12 34.05 -39.73 -13.09
CA GLU A 12 34.62 -38.92 -14.16
C GLU A 12 33.65 -37.82 -14.58
N VAL A 13 34.09 -36.57 -14.53
CA VAL A 13 33.33 -35.41 -15.00
C VAL A 13 34.05 -34.72 -16.14
N GLU A 14 33.31 -34.33 -17.17
CA GLU A 14 33.84 -33.47 -18.22
C GLU A 14 33.91 -32.03 -17.72
N THR A 15 35.11 -31.46 -17.76
CA THR A 15 35.35 -30.06 -17.44
C THR A 15 35.82 -29.31 -18.68
N SER A 16 35.84 -27.98 -18.63
CA SER A 16 36.45 -27.15 -19.68
C SER A 16 37.93 -27.44 -19.92
N ALA A 17 38.60 -28.15 -19.00
CA ALA A 17 39.99 -28.59 -19.10
C ALA A 17 40.14 -30.09 -19.45
N GLY A 18 39.04 -30.78 -19.82
CA GLY A 18 39.00 -32.21 -20.14
C GLY A 18 38.36 -33.07 -19.04
N THR A 19 38.32 -34.38 -19.27
CA THR A 19 37.79 -35.36 -18.31
C THR A 19 38.68 -35.43 -17.07
N ARG A 20 38.09 -35.25 -15.89
CA ARG A 20 38.76 -35.29 -14.59
C ARG A 20 38.00 -36.24 -13.67
N THR A 21 38.72 -37.12 -12.98
CA THR A 21 38.16 -37.95 -11.91
C THR A 21 38.06 -37.12 -10.64
N LEU A 22 36.90 -37.17 -9.97
CA LEU A 22 36.66 -36.49 -8.70
C LEU A 22 37.33 -37.25 -7.56
N ASP A 23 38.10 -36.55 -6.73
CA ASP A 23 38.72 -37.06 -5.51
C ASP A 23 38.16 -36.25 -4.34
N THR A 24 37.17 -36.79 -3.64
CA THR A 24 36.32 -36.07 -2.67
C THR A 24 36.38 -36.64 -1.25
N LEU A 25 37.10 -37.74 -1.02
CA LEU A 25 37.14 -38.44 0.27
C LEU A 25 37.90 -37.71 1.41
N ASP A 26 38.68 -36.67 1.10
CA ASP A 26 39.47 -35.93 2.11
C ASP A 26 39.45 -34.40 1.89
N ILE A 27 38.39 -33.88 1.27
CA ILE A 27 38.23 -32.43 1.04
C ILE A 27 37.60 -31.77 2.27
N GLU A 28 38.28 -30.75 2.81
CA GLU A 28 37.70 -29.90 3.85
C GLU A 28 36.66 -28.92 3.24
N PRO A 29 35.36 -29.01 3.60
CA PRO A 29 34.33 -28.19 2.98
C PRO A 29 34.47 -26.72 3.35
N ARG A 30 34.86 -25.87 2.39
CA ARG A 30 34.88 -24.42 2.59
C ARG A 30 33.48 -23.84 2.38
N ARG A 31 32.77 -23.61 3.48
CA ARG A 31 31.44 -22.98 3.44
C ARG A 31 31.58 -21.48 3.22
N PHE A 32 31.08 -20.99 2.09
CA PHE A 32 30.83 -19.57 1.91
C PHE A 32 29.47 -19.25 2.53
N GLY A 33 29.48 -18.50 3.63
CA GLY A 33 28.26 -17.95 4.21
C GLY A 33 27.74 -16.81 3.36
N LYS A 34 26.42 -16.57 3.41
CA LYS A 34 25.81 -15.43 2.73
C LYS A 34 26.28 -14.11 3.35
N ASN A 35 26.57 -13.13 2.53
CA ASN A 35 26.87 -11.78 3.03
C ASN A 35 25.56 -11.04 3.39
N ILE A 36 25.64 -9.91 4.12
CA ILE A 36 24.44 -9.17 4.57
C ILE A 36 23.54 -8.78 3.39
N LEU A 37 24.14 -8.39 2.26
CA LEU A 37 23.40 -8.05 1.04
C LEU A 37 22.69 -9.26 0.44
N GLU A 38 23.34 -10.43 0.43
CA GLU A 38 22.73 -11.67 -0.09
C GLU A 38 21.59 -12.14 0.79
N LEU A 39 21.73 -12.01 2.12
CA LEU A 39 20.65 -12.29 3.06
C LEU A 39 19.47 -11.32 2.88
N PHE A 40 19.75 -10.04 2.67
CA PHE A 40 18.72 -9.04 2.39
C PHE A 40 18.01 -9.32 1.07
N LEU A 41 18.76 -9.62 0.01
CA LEU A 41 18.22 -9.97 -1.31
C LEU A 41 17.36 -11.23 -1.23
N GLU A 42 17.79 -12.25 -0.51
CA GLU A 42 17.00 -13.46 -0.28
C GLU A 42 15.67 -13.16 0.42
N VAL A 43 15.69 -12.33 1.46
CA VAL A 43 14.47 -11.95 2.19
C VAL A 43 13.50 -11.18 1.29
N ILE A 44 13.96 -10.18 0.54
CA ILE A 44 13.06 -9.42 -0.33
C ILE A 44 12.59 -10.24 -1.53
N SER A 45 13.42 -11.17 -2.02
CA SER A 45 13.07 -12.11 -3.08
C SER A 45 12.19 -13.28 -2.61
N ASP A 46 11.61 -13.21 -1.41
CA ASP A 46 10.48 -14.05 -1.04
C ASP A 46 9.18 -13.43 -1.58
N PRO A 47 8.32 -14.18 -2.29
CA PRO A 47 7.07 -13.65 -2.86
C PRO A 47 6.10 -13.10 -1.81
N ASN A 48 6.08 -13.65 -0.59
CA ASN A 48 5.26 -13.13 0.50
C ASN A 48 5.79 -11.78 0.99
N VAL A 49 7.11 -11.66 1.17
CA VAL A 49 7.75 -10.41 1.61
C VAL A 49 7.56 -9.32 0.55
N SER A 50 7.81 -9.64 -0.72
CA SER A 50 7.54 -8.77 -1.86
C SER A 50 6.09 -8.27 -1.88
N PHE A 51 5.13 -9.19 -1.68
CA PHE A 51 3.71 -8.84 -1.65
C PHE A 51 3.34 -7.95 -0.46
N ILE A 52 3.91 -8.20 0.72
CA ILE A 52 3.73 -7.35 1.90
C ILE A 52 4.30 -5.95 1.62
N LEU A 53 5.50 -5.83 1.07
CA LEU A 53 6.13 -4.56 0.72
C LEU A 53 5.27 -3.78 -0.29
N LEU A 54 4.74 -4.45 -1.31
CA LEU A 54 3.87 -3.85 -2.31
C LEU A 54 2.58 -3.31 -1.67
N THR A 55 1.97 -4.09 -0.77
CA THR A 55 0.72 -3.72 -0.09
C THR A 55 0.93 -2.59 0.91
N LEU A 56 1.96 -2.67 1.76
CA LEU A 56 2.33 -1.61 2.69
C LEU A 56 2.71 -0.32 1.95
N GLY A 57 3.39 -0.48 0.82
CA GLY A 57 3.74 0.63 -0.07
C GLY A 57 2.51 1.38 -0.57
N GLY A 58 1.54 0.64 -1.12
CA GLY A 58 0.25 1.19 -1.54
C GLY A 58 -0.55 1.82 -0.39
N LEU A 59 -0.62 1.15 0.77
CA LEU A 59 -1.28 1.67 1.97
C LEU A 59 -0.66 2.97 2.48
N GLY A 60 0.67 3.06 2.51
CA GLY A 60 1.39 4.27 2.94
C GLY A 60 1.06 5.48 2.08
N LEU A 61 1.01 5.29 0.75
CA LEU A 61 0.56 6.35 -0.17
C LEU A 61 -0.89 6.75 0.10
N VAL A 62 -1.77 5.76 0.22
CA VAL A 62 -3.19 6.00 0.50
C VAL A 62 -3.37 6.79 1.80
N ILE A 63 -2.67 6.42 2.88
CA ILE A 63 -2.70 7.11 4.18
C ILE A 63 -2.20 8.56 4.09
N GLU A 64 -1.09 8.79 3.39
CA GLU A 64 -0.54 10.14 3.19
C GLU A 64 -1.53 11.05 2.47
N LEU A 65 -2.20 10.53 1.43
CA LEU A 65 -3.22 11.29 0.70
C LEU A 65 -4.45 11.61 1.55
N PHE A 66 -4.76 10.77 2.54
CA PHE A 66 -5.86 11.02 3.47
C PHE A 66 -5.57 12.05 4.54
N ASN A 67 -4.37 11.99 5.09
CA ASN A 67 -3.95 12.84 6.19
C ASN A 67 -2.75 13.66 5.70
N PRO A 68 -3.01 14.62 4.79
CA PRO A 68 -1.94 15.43 4.23
C PRO A 68 -1.19 16.12 5.37
N GLY A 69 0.13 15.94 5.39
CA GLY A 69 1.02 16.50 6.41
C GLY A 69 1.65 15.47 7.36
N LEU A 70 1.29 14.18 7.26
CA LEU A 70 1.98 13.14 8.02
C LEU A 70 3.39 12.82 7.49
N ILE A 71 3.67 13.06 6.20
CA ILE A 71 4.93 12.87 5.43
C ILE A 71 5.55 11.46 5.53
N ALA A 72 5.72 10.94 6.74
CA ALA A 72 6.30 9.65 7.05
C ALA A 72 5.57 8.48 6.35
N PRO A 73 4.22 8.35 6.34
CA PRO A 73 3.53 7.29 5.61
C PRO A 73 3.83 7.30 4.12
N GLY A 74 3.88 8.49 3.50
CA GLY A 74 4.20 8.62 2.08
C GLY A 74 5.64 8.21 1.75
N VAL A 75 6.60 8.63 2.57
CA VAL A 75 8.03 8.27 2.40
C VAL A 75 8.24 6.78 2.61
N VAL A 76 7.75 6.22 3.72
CA VAL A 76 7.85 4.79 4.01
C VAL A 76 7.15 3.98 2.93
N GLY A 77 5.95 4.40 2.50
CA GLY A 77 5.21 3.75 1.43
C GLY A 77 5.98 3.72 0.11
N THR A 78 6.59 4.85 -0.26
CA THR A 78 7.41 4.95 -1.48
C THR A 78 8.63 4.04 -1.42
N ILE A 79 9.32 3.98 -0.28
CA ILE A 79 10.47 3.07 -0.08
C ILE A 79 10.03 1.61 -0.19
N CYS A 80 8.92 1.23 0.45
CA CYS A 80 8.37 -0.11 0.35
C CYS A 80 8.01 -0.49 -1.08
N LEU A 81 7.43 0.44 -1.86
CA LEU A 81 7.16 0.23 -3.29
C LEU A 81 8.44 0.01 -4.09
N LEU A 82 9.47 0.84 -3.89
CA LEU A 82 10.76 0.69 -4.57
C LEU A 82 11.40 -0.68 -4.27
N LEU A 83 11.35 -1.13 -3.02
CA LEU A 83 11.84 -2.44 -2.62
C LEU A 83 11.01 -3.58 -3.22
N ALA A 84 9.69 -3.45 -3.26
CA ALA A 84 8.80 -4.42 -3.91
C ALA A 84 9.09 -4.53 -5.42
N PHE A 85 9.32 -3.41 -6.10
CA PHE A 85 9.70 -3.41 -7.52
C PHE A 85 11.09 -4.01 -7.77
N LEU A 86 12.05 -3.73 -6.88
CA LEU A 86 13.36 -4.37 -6.92
C LEU A 86 13.23 -5.90 -6.81
N ALA A 87 12.44 -6.38 -5.85
CA ALA A 87 12.20 -7.80 -5.68
C ALA A 87 11.43 -8.42 -6.86
N ALA A 88 10.47 -7.69 -7.42
CA ALA A 88 9.74 -8.11 -8.61
C ALA A 88 10.61 -8.25 -9.86
N GLY A 89 11.72 -7.50 -9.95
CA GLY A 89 12.72 -7.66 -11.01
C GLY A 89 13.54 -8.95 -10.91
N ASN A 90 13.66 -9.52 -9.71
CA ASN A 90 14.39 -10.77 -9.46
C ASN A 90 13.48 -12.01 -9.43
N LEU A 91 12.16 -11.82 -9.31
CA LEU A 91 11.18 -12.89 -9.27
C LEU A 91 10.50 -13.07 -10.65
N PRO A 92 9.98 -14.25 -10.98
CA PRO A 92 9.19 -14.48 -12.19
C PRO A 92 7.80 -13.83 -12.06
N VAL A 93 7.76 -12.50 -11.97
CA VAL A 93 6.55 -11.72 -11.71
C VAL A 93 5.74 -11.53 -12.97
N ASN A 94 4.44 -11.69 -12.82
CA ASN A 94 3.46 -11.34 -13.82
C ASN A 94 3.10 -9.85 -13.71
N TRP A 95 3.47 -9.10 -14.74
CA TRP A 95 3.20 -7.66 -14.82
C TRP A 95 1.71 -7.32 -14.78
N ALA A 96 0.82 -8.23 -15.21
CA ALA A 96 -0.62 -8.04 -15.06
C ALA A 96 -1.01 -7.92 -13.58
N GLY A 97 -0.44 -8.76 -12.72
CA GLY A 97 -0.69 -8.71 -11.27
C GLY A 97 -0.24 -7.39 -10.65
N VAL A 98 0.95 -6.91 -11.03
CA VAL A 98 1.48 -5.60 -10.60
C VAL A 98 0.53 -4.47 -11.00
N VAL A 99 0.06 -4.46 -12.26
CA VAL A 99 -0.89 -3.46 -12.75
C VAL A 99 -2.21 -3.50 -11.98
N PHE A 100 -2.72 -4.68 -11.65
CA PHE A 100 -3.93 -4.82 -10.83
C PHE A 100 -3.76 -4.28 -9.40
N VAL A 101 -2.60 -4.47 -8.78
CA VAL A 101 -2.32 -3.89 -7.46
C VAL A 101 -2.20 -2.36 -7.53
N LEU A 102 -1.52 -1.83 -8.54
CA LEU A 102 -1.47 -0.37 -8.77
C LEU A 102 -2.85 0.21 -9.03
N LEU A 103 -3.67 -0.48 -9.82
CA LEU A 103 -5.06 -0.10 -10.06
C LEU A 103 -5.85 -0.09 -8.74
N ALA A 104 -5.66 -1.08 -7.86
CA ALA A 104 -6.31 -1.09 -6.56
C ALA A 104 -5.96 0.14 -5.71
N VAL A 105 -4.69 0.55 -5.69
CA VAL A 105 -4.24 1.77 -5.01
C VAL A 105 -4.89 3.01 -5.62
N VAL A 106 -4.89 3.14 -6.94
CA VAL A 106 -5.52 4.28 -7.63
C VAL A 106 -7.01 4.34 -7.38
N LEU A 107 -7.72 3.21 -7.47
CA LEU A 107 -9.15 3.13 -7.18
C LEU A 107 -9.46 3.49 -5.72
N ALA A 108 -8.64 3.03 -4.77
CA ALA A 108 -8.76 3.40 -3.36
C ALA A 108 -8.61 4.92 -3.17
N ILE A 109 -7.66 5.55 -3.87
CA ILE A 109 -7.48 7.00 -3.83
C ILE A 109 -8.71 7.71 -4.42
N ILE A 110 -9.19 7.30 -5.60
CA ILE A 110 -10.31 7.98 -6.29
C ILE A 110 -11.62 7.83 -5.51
N GLU A 111 -11.90 6.66 -4.91
CA GLU A 111 -13.09 6.40 -4.07
C GLU A 111 -13.30 7.49 -3.01
N THR A 112 -12.23 8.16 -2.61
CA THR A 112 -12.26 9.08 -1.49
C THR A 112 -12.51 10.52 -1.90
N GLN A 113 -12.24 10.81 -3.18
CA GLN A 113 -12.48 12.10 -3.80
C GLN A 113 -13.91 12.18 -4.34
N VAL A 114 -14.47 11.05 -4.77
CA VAL A 114 -15.81 10.96 -5.34
C VAL A 114 -16.84 10.69 -4.23
N LEU A 115 -17.94 11.46 -4.19
CA LEU A 115 -19.12 11.07 -3.42
C LEU A 115 -19.83 9.92 -4.14
N GLY A 116 -19.42 8.69 -3.85
CA GLY A 116 -19.92 7.48 -4.49
C GLY A 116 -20.49 6.44 -3.52
N PHE A 117 -21.18 5.44 -4.07
CA PHE A 117 -21.80 4.32 -3.34
C PHE A 117 -20.79 3.24 -2.86
N GLY A 118 -19.49 3.53 -2.72
CA GLY A 118 -18.50 2.51 -2.35
C GLY A 118 -18.01 1.63 -3.50
N ILE A 119 -18.45 1.88 -4.74
CA ILE A 119 -18.20 0.99 -5.89
C ILE A 119 -16.71 0.93 -6.25
N LEU A 120 -15.99 2.06 -6.22
CA LEU A 120 -14.56 2.07 -6.52
C LEU A 120 -13.77 1.41 -5.37
N GLY A 121 -14.27 1.52 -4.13
CA GLY A 121 -13.74 0.78 -2.98
C GLY A 121 -13.85 -0.74 -3.12
N VAL A 122 -15.01 -1.24 -3.55
CA VAL A 122 -15.19 -2.67 -3.87
C VAL A 122 -14.30 -3.08 -5.05
N GLY A 123 -14.26 -2.24 -6.09
CA GLY A 123 -13.37 -2.44 -7.23
C GLY A 123 -11.90 -2.52 -6.82
N SER A 124 -11.46 -1.68 -5.88
CA SER A 124 -10.11 -1.69 -5.32
C SER A 124 -9.79 -3.03 -4.65
N ILE A 125 -10.68 -3.56 -3.80
CA ILE A 125 -10.47 -4.85 -3.13
C ILE A 125 -10.42 -5.99 -4.17
N ILE A 126 -11.31 -5.99 -5.15
CA ILE A 126 -11.32 -7.01 -6.22
C ILE A 126 -10.01 -6.93 -7.03
N SER A 127 -9.61 -5.74 -7.45
CA SER A 127 -8.35 -5.53 -8.17
C SER A 127 -7.15 -5.95 -7.32
N PHE A 128 -7.15 -5.69 -6.02
CA PHE A 128 -6.07 -6.11 -5.12
C PHE A 128 -5.97 -7.63 -5.02
N VAL A 129 -7.10 -8.33 -4.83
CA VAL A 129 -7.14 -9.80 -4.76
C VAL A 129 -6.70 -10.42 -6.09
N LEU A 130 -7.22 -9.93 -7.22
CA LEU A 130 -6.79 -10.39 -8.55
C LEU A 130 -5.30 -10.12 -8.77
N GLY A 131 -4.81 -8.95 -8.36
CA GLY A 131 -3.39 -8.60 -8.43
C GLY A 131 -2.51 -9.56 -7.64
N GLY A 132 -2.87 -9.86 -6.38
CA GLY A 132 -2.14 -10.79 -5.53
C GLY A 132 -2.15 -12.24 -6.03
N LEU A 133 -3.27 -12.69 -6.59
CA LEU A 133 -3.37 -14.01 -7.23
C LEU A 133 -2.52 -14.11 -8.49
N LEU A 134 -2.49 -13.04 -9.29
CA LEU A 134 -1.79 -13.01 -10.56
C LEU A 134 -0.29 -12.74 -10.40
N LEU A 135 0.15 -12.07 -9.33
CA LEU A 135 1.50 -11.52 -9.20
C LEU A 135 2.63 -12.53 -9.46
N PHE A 136 2.47 -13.76 -8.96
CA PHE A 136 3.41 -14.85 -9.18
C PHE A 136 2.79 -16.04 -9.93
N SER A 137 1.58 -15.86 -10.51
CA SER A 137 0.98 -16.89 -11.35
C SER A 137 1.76 -16.98 -12.67
N GLN A 138 2.24 -18.16 -13.01
CA GLN A 138 2.89 -18.40 -14.29
C GLN A 138 1.83 -18.72 -15.34
N PHE A 139 1.70 -17.86 -16.36
CA PHE A 139 0.86 -18.14 -17.53
C PHE A 139 1.68 -18.95 -18.53
N GLY A 140 1.47 -20.27 -18.60
CA GLY A 140 2.17 -21.17 -19.52
C GLY A 140 2.17 -22.62 -19.05
N ASP A 141 2.73 -23.52 -19.87
CA ASP A 141 2.89 -24.93 -19.51
C ASP A 141 3.67 -25.05 -18.19
N LYS A 142 3.17 -25.88 -17.27
CA LYS A 142 3.85 -26.20 -16.02
C LYS A 142 5.23 -26.77 -16.34
N SER A 143 6.26 -25.93 -16.26
CA SER A 143 7.63 -26.40 -16.44
C SER A 143 7.94 -27.33 -15.26
N PRO A 144 8.24 -28.62 -15.49
CA PRO A 144 8.44 -29.59 -14.41
C PRO A 144 9.70 -29.32 -13.56
N THR A 145 10.45 -28.27 -13.88
CA THR A 145 11.75 -27.93 -13.27
C THR A 145 11.73 -26.66 -12.42
N LEU A 146 10.67 -25.84 -12.49
CA LEU A 146 10.57 -24.59 -11.72
C LEU A 146 9.60 -24.78 -10.54
N PRO A 147 10.02 -24.55 -9.29
CA PRO A 147 9.11 -24.62 -8.14
C PRO A 147 7.97 -23.60 -8.30
N GLU A 148 6.74 -23.99 -7.93
CA GLU A 148 5.58 -23.09 -7.93
C GLU A 148 5.81 -21.96 -6.91
N VAL A 149 6.28 -20.81 -7.40
CA VAL A 149 6.42 -19.59 -6.60
C VAL A 149 5.04 -18.94 -6.52
N SER A 150 4.42 -18.91 -5.35
CA SER A 150 3.10 -18.29 -5.14
C SER A 150 3.03 -17.58 -3.79
N VAL A 151 2.15 -16.57 -3.69
CA VAL A 151 1.82 -15.96 -2.40
C VAL A 151 0.98 -16.93 -1.59
N ASN A 152 1.25 -17.03 -0.29
CA ASN A 152 0.40 -17.76 0.62
C ASN A 152 -1.02 -17.17 0.61
N LEU A 153 -2.04 -17.98 0.29
CA LEU A 153 -3.43 -17.53 0.22
C LEU A 153 -3.94 -16.96 1.56
N TRP A 154 -3.45 -17.46 2.69
CA TRP A 154 -3.79 -16.93 4.01
C TRP A 154 -3.26 -15.51 4.20
N LEU A 155 -2.04 -15.26 3.71
CA LEU A 155 -1.45 -13.92 3.73
C LEU A 155 -2.23 -12.98 2.82
N LEU A 156 -2.54 -13.42 1.59
CA LEU A 156 -3.36 -12.65 0.65
C LEU A 156 -4.71 -12.27 1.27
N GLY A 157 -5.42 -13.24 1.84
CA GLY A 157 -6.69 -13.01 2.53
C GLY A 157 -6.56 -12.06 3.72
N GLY A 158 -5.50 -12.22 4.52
CA GLY A 158 -5.19 -11.33 5.65
C GLY A 158 -4.94 -9.88 5.21
N MET A 159 -4.12 -9.67 4.18
CA MET A 159 -3.83 -8.34 3.64
C MET A 159 -5.06 -7.71 2.98
N ALA A 160 -5.86 -8.50 2.26
CA ALA A 160 -7.12 -8.02 1.68
C ALA A 160 -8.13 -7.60 2.77
N ALA A 161 -8.19 -8.35 3.88
CA ALA A 161 -9.03 -7.98 5.02
C ALA A 161 -8.55 -6.68 5.69
N ILE A 162 -7.23 -6.52 5.90
CA ILE A 162 -6.65 -5.27 6.44
C ILE A 162 -6.99 -4.09 5.52
N LEU A 163 -6.76 -4.22 4.22
CA LEU A 163 -7.06 -3.17 3.24
C LEU A 163 -8.55 -2.81 3.26
N GLY A 164 -9.44 -3.81 3.29
CA GLY A 164 -10.89 -3.61 3.38
C GLY A 164 -11.33 -2.91 4.66
N LEU A 165 -10.72 -3.26 5.81
CA LEU A 165 -10.99 -2.60 7.09
C LEU A 165 -10.54 -1.13 7.09
N VAL A 166 -9.35 -0.84 6.53
CA VAL A 166 -8.84 0.53 6.39
C VAL A 166 -9.78 1.35 5.50
N LEU A 167 -10.16 0.82 4.34
CA LEU A 167 -11.12 1.49 3.44
C LEU A 167 -12.46 1.76 4.13
N LEU A 168 -13.02 0.78 4.84
CA LEU A 168 -14.27 0.93 5.57
C LEU A 168 -14.17 1.99 6.66
N TYR A 169 -13.08 2.00 7.42
CA TYR A 169 -12.83 3.00 8.45
C TYR A 169 -12.76 4.42 7.87
N VAL A 170 -12.03 4.59 6.77
CA VAL A 170 -11.90 5.87 6.08
C VAL A 170 -13.25 6.35 5.57
N VAL A 171 -13.97 5.52 4.80
CA VAL A 171 -15.27 5.89 4.23
C VAL A 171 -16.24 6.28 5.34
N ARG A 172 -16.27 5.53 6.44
CA ARG A 172 -17.10 5.85 7.62
C ARG A 172 -16.72 7.18 8.25
N THR A 173 -15.43 7.50 8.32
CA THR A 173 -14.93 8.76 8.91
C THR A 173 -15.30 9.95 8.03
N ILE A 174 -15.10 9.84 6.71
CA ILE A 174 -15.49 10.88 5.74
C ILE A 174 -17.00 11.11 5.80
N TYR A 175 -17.80 10.03 5.80
CA TYR A 175 -19.25 10.12 5.87
C TYR A 175 -19.72 10.81 7.16
N ARG A 176 -19.15 10.42 8.32
CA ARG A 176 -19.43 11.07 9.60
C ARG A 176 -19.03 12.54 9.62
N SER A 177 -17.84 12.89 9.10
CA SER A 177 -17.37 14.26 9.05
C SER A 177 -18.23 15.15 8.16
N ARG A 178 -18.81 14.61 7.08
CA ARG A 178 -19.69 15.35 6.17
C ARG A 178 -21.14 15.41 6.65
N MET A 179 -21.60 14.40 7.39
CA MET A 179 -22.91 14.40 8.05
C MET A 179 -22.94 15.20 9.35
N ALA A 180 -21.79 15.37 10.01
CA ALA A 180 -21.64 16.36 11.05
C ALA A 180 -21.96 17.71 10.41
N THR A 181 -23.18 18.17 10.62
CA THR A 181 -23.58 19.53 10.28
C THR A 181 -22.53 20.42 10.95
N PRO A 182 -21.90 21.39 10.24
CA PRO A 182 -21.08 22.38 10.91
C PRO A 182 -21.93 22.87 12.07
N GLU A 183 -21.45 22.73 13.31
CA GLU A 183 -22.19 23.17 14.48
C GLU A 183 -22.72 24.55 14.13
N SER A 184 -24.03 24.65 13.99
CA SER A 184 -24.64 25.91 13.63
C SER A 184 -24.12 26.88 14.69
N THR A 185 -23.36 27.89 14.30
CA THR A 185 -23.05 29.07 15.12
C THR A 185 -24.34 29.87 15.41
N GLY A 186 -25.48 29.19 15.55
CA GLY A 186 -26.81 29.73 15.82
C GLY A 186 -27.04 30.02 17.29
N PRO A 187 -26.66 29.14 18.26
CA PRO A 187 -26.87 29.43 19.67
C PRO A 187 -25.90 30.49 20.22
N ALA A 188 -24.67 30.53 19.71
CA ALA A 188 -23.64 31.44 20.22
C ALA A 188 -23.83 32.91 19.79
N LEU A 189 -24.57 33.16 18.69
CA LEU A 189 -24.87 34.51 18.21
C LEU A 189 -26.15 35.09 18.82
N LEU A 190 -27.03 34.25 19.38
CA LEU A 190 -28.28 34.69 20.01
C LEU A 190 -28.00 35.30 21.39
N GLY A 191 -28.21 36.61 21.52
CA GLY A 191 -27.93 37.37 22.74
C GLY A 191 -26.52 37.96 22.82
N ALA A 192 -25.68 37.69 21.82
CA ALA A 192 -24.32 38.20 21.75
C ALA A 192 -24.29 39.63 21.17
N SER A 193 -23.42 40.50 21.69
CA SER A 193 -23.26 41.88 21.22
C SER A 193 -22.16 41.97 20.15
N GLY A 194 -22.44 42.66 19.04
CA GLY A 194 -21.49 42.89 17.95
C GLY A 194 -21.42 44.36 17.56
N VAL A 195 -20.39 44.74 16.80
CA VAL A 195 -20.20 46.11 16.30
C VAL A 195 -20.64 46.18 14.85
N VAL A 196 -21.41 47.20 14.48
CA VAL A 196 -21.78 47.45 13.08
C VAL A 196 -20.54 47.80 12.28
N ALA A 197 -20.24 47.00 11.25
CA ALA A 197 -19.12 47.23 10.34
C ALA A 197 -19.58 47.91 9.04
N ILE A 198 -20.83 47.65 8.62
CA ILE A 198 -21.54 48.36 7.55
C ILE A 198 -22.97 48.57 8.03
N ASP A 199 -23.43 49.83 7.93
CA ASP A 199 -24.79 50.27 8.27
C ASP A 199 -25.84 49.26 7.81
N LEU A 200 -26.73 48.88 8.73
CA LEU A 200 -27.79 47.93 8.46
C LEU A 200 -29.01 48.66 7.94
N ALA A 201 -29.24 48.69 6.63
CA ALA A 201 -30.42 49.36 6.05
C ALA A 201 -31.15 48.52 4.98
N PRO A 202 -31.98 47.52 5.33
CA PRO A 202 -32.05 46.78 6.59
C PRO A 202 -30.99 45.68 6.66
N ARG A 203 -30.27 45.41 5.56
CA ARG A 203 -29.20 44.40 5.48
C ARG A 203 -27.85 45.10 5.50
N GLY A 204 -26.96 44.64 6.37
CA GLY A 204 -25.60 45.17 6.51
C GLY A 204 -24.63 44.10 6.99
N ARG A 205 -23.50 44.54 7.55
CA ARG A 205 -22.50 43.62 8.12
C ARG A 205 -22.20 44.00 9.56
N VAL A 206 -22.21 43.00 10.43
CA VAL A 206 -21.86 43.13 11.85
C VAL A 206 -20.62 42.30 12.13
N ARG A 207 -19.75 42.81 12.99
CA ARG A 207 -18.56 42.12 13.44
C ARG A 207 -18.78 41.57 14.85
N PHE A 208 -18.60 40.27 15.00
CA PHE A 208 -18.66 39.57 16.27
C PHE A 208 -17.31 38.87 16.50
N GLY A 209 -16.58 39.30 17.54
CA GLY A 209 -15.17 38.93 17.71
C GLY A 209 -14.33 39.36 16.49
N ASP A 210 -13.66 38.39 15.87
CA ASP A 210 -12.86 38.57 14.65
C ASP A 210 -13.60 38.15 13.37
N GLU A 211 -14.88 37.77 13.47
CA GLU A 211 -15.69 37.33 12.33
C GLU A 211 -16.67 38.42 11.88
N THR A 212 -16.85 38.56 10.56
CA THR A 212 -17.83 39.47 9.98
C THR A 212 -19.00 38.69 9.40
N TRP A 213 -20.20 38.98 9.91
CA TRP A 213 -21.43 38.30 9.56
C TRP A 213 -22.37 39.25 8.81
N THR A 214 -23.19 38.68 7.92
CA THR A 214 -24.28 39.43 7.29
C THR A 214 -25.49 39.41 8.21
N ALA A 215 -26.01 40.58 8.56
CA ALA A 215 -27.16 40.71 9.45
C ALA A 215 -28.26 41.54 8.81
N VAL A 216 -29.50 41.32 9.27
CA VAL A 216 -30.68 42.10 8.89
C VAL A 216 -31.28 42.69 10.16
N SER A 217 -31.38 44.01 10.22
CA SER A 217 -32.01 44.74 11.32
C SER A 217 -33.53 44.57 11.27
N GLN A 218 -34.13 44.23 12.41
CA GLN A 218 -35.59 44.16 12.55
C GLN A 218 -36.22 45.56 12.73
N ASP A 219 -35.48 46.51 13.29
CA ASP A 219 -35.98 47.83 13.68
C ASP A 219 -35.63 48.96 12.67
N GLY A 220 -35.03 48.62 11.53
CA GLY A 220 -34.68 49.58 10.47
C GLY A 220 -33.19 49.95 10.46
N THR A 221 -32.86 51.20 10.14
CA THR A 221 -31.46 51.64 9.91
C THR A 221 -30.68 51.83 11.22
N VAL A 222 -29.57 51.10 11.38
CA VAL A 222 -28.62 51.16 12.51
C VAL A 222 -27.19 51.27 12.02
#